data_AF-A0A9E5UR89-F1
#
_entry.id   AF-A0A9E5UR89-F1
#
_cell.length_a   1.000
_cell.length_b   1.000
_cell.length_c   1.000
_cell.angle_alpha   90.00
_cell.angle_beta   90.00
_cell.angle_gamma   90.00
#
_symmetry.space_group_name_H-M   'P 1'
#
loop_
_entity.id
_entity.type
_entity.pdbx_description
1 polymer ?
#
loop_
_entity_poly.entity_id
_entity_poly.type
_entity_poly.pdbx_seq_one_letter_code
_entity_poly.pdbx_strand_id
1 'polypeptide(L)'
;MAKNVWPYRQHDGPLRFDCSKLAQWDIVFAHAQQKGLFLHFKTQETENDNDPTWGLDGGNLGTERKLYYRELIARFGHHLALNWNLGEENTQTLAQQQAMAQYFYDHDPYRHHVVLHTYPNQIASVYTPLLGNNSRLSGVSIQTAYNNVHAETLKWIEASDLAARPWVVANDEQGPFQWGVPPDEGYNGYVHSNGPSQTAIRQNTLWGNLMAGGTGVEYYFGYNLPQNDLDGEDWRSRNRMWEFNAFALEFFYNYFIPFWEMQNRNDLIGNATNSNDKYCLAKPGEVYVIYLPNGGTTNLDLESYGDAFEISWYNPSLGGALQSGSVQSVFGPGLVNIGNPPSDPNRDWVVLLVNFNITLTIDPNVPAIPVPGISPNKFKVYPNPAENWLKLEYPVESPTQQAPRVSFYDAQIRLLGQFELQKNAGLWELRLSTQHWTSGLHWLVLEHERGRITRKIIRK
;
A
#
# COMPACT_ATOMS: atom_id res chain seq x y z
N MET A 1 3.23 33.31 7.25
CA MET A 1 3.59 32.29 6.25
C MET A 1 5.08 32.33 5.96
N ALA A 2 5.72 31.17 5.84
CA ALA A 2 7.13 31.05 5.49
C ALA A 2 7.39 31.64 4.09
N LYS A 3 8.27 32.64 3.99
CA LYS A 3 8.55 33.36 2.72
C LYS A 3 9.44 32.58 1.74
N ASN A 4 9.78 31.33 2.07
CA ASN A 4 10.87 30.59 1.42
C ASN A 4 10.40 29.52 0.42
N VAL A 5 9.13 29.10 0.44
CA VAL A 5 8.66 27.91 -0.31
C VAL A 5 7.51 28.17 -1.29
N TRP A 6 7.03 29.41 -1.43
CA TRP A 6 5.97 29.70 -2.41
C TRP A 6 6.45 29.59 -3.87
N PRO A 7 5.55 29.36 -4.83
CA PRO A 7 5.91 29.20 -6.24
C PRO A 7 6.01 30.53 -7.01
N TYR A 8 5.70 31.67 -6.38
CA TYR A 8 5.62 32.99 -7.02
C TYR A 8 6.92 33.81 -6.95
N ARG A 9 7.03 34.83 -7.81
CA ARG A 9 8.13 35.82 -7.79
C ARG A 9 8.05 36.79 -6.61
N GLN A 10 6.84 37.09 -6.14
CA GLN A 10 6.56 38.02 -5.04
C GLN A 10 5.47 37.42 -4.13
N HIS A 11 5.44 37.80 -2.85
CA HIS A 11 4.51 37.26 -1.85
C HIS A 11 3.05 37.49 -2.22
N ASP A 12 2.79 38.67 -2.76
CA ASP A 12 1.49 39.28 -3.02
C ASP A 12 1.15 39.28 -4.52
N GLY A 13 1.87 38.48 -5.32
CA GLY A 13 1.73 38.40 -6.77
C GLY A 13 1.46 36.99 -7.29
N PRO A 14 0.29 36.38 -7.01
CA PRO A 14 -0.02 34.98 -7.35
C PRO A 14 -0.12 34.72 -8.87
N LEU A 15 -0.04 35.76 -9.70
CA LEU A 15 -0.14 35.66 -11.15
C LEU A 15 1.22 35.48 -11.85
N ARG A 16 2.35 35.54 -11.14
CA ARG A 16 3.69 35.40 -11.74
C ARG A 16 4.55 34.39 -10.98
N PHE A 17 4.74 33.24 -11.61
CA PHE A 17 5.53 32.14 -11.09
C PHE A 17 7.03 32.38 -11.23
N ASP A 18 7.78 31.88 -10.25
CA ASP A 18 9.24 31.80 -10.30
C ASP A 18 9.65 30.41 -10.78
N CYS A 19 9.97 30.31 -12.08
CA CYS A 19 10.37 29.05 -12.71
C CYS A 19 11.62 28.44 -12.06
N SER A 20 12.49 29.25 -11.43
CA SER A 20 13.70 28.72 -10.78
C SER A 20 13.38 27.99 -9.47
N LYS A 21 12.36 28.43 -8.73
CA LYS A 21 11.87 27.73 -7.54
C LYS A 21 11.15 26.44 -7.93
N LEU A 22 10.30 26.51 -8.94
CA LEU A 22 9.58 25.33 -9.43
C LEU A 22 10.51 24.27 -10.04
N ALA A 23 11.60 24.67 -10.68
CA ALA A 23 12.63 23.75 -11.16
C ALA A 23 13.37 23.04 -10.01
N GLN A 24 13.52 23.67 -8.85
CA GLN A 24 14.10 23.01 -7.67
C GLN A 24 13.17 21.94 -7.10
N TRP A 25 11.86 22.19 -7.08
CA TRP A 25 10.87 21.17 -6.72
C TRP A 25 10.91 19.97 -7.65
N ASP A 26 11.06 20.19 -8.97
CA ASP A 26 11.16 19.11 -9.95
C ASP A 26 12.36 18.17 -9.68
N ILE A 27 13.48 18.68 -9.15
CA ILE A 27 14.62 17.83 -8.75
C ILE A 27 14.18 16.81 -7.68
N VAL A 28 13.40 17.26 -6.69
CA VAL A 28 12.90 16.40 -5.61
C VAL A 28 11.90 15.38 -6.14
N PHE A 29 10.92 15.82 -6.94
CA PHE A 29 9.88 14.94 -7.49
C PHE A 29 10.43 13.92 -8.49
N ALA A 30 11.35 14.34 -9.37
CA ALA A 30 12.04 13.43 -10.28
C ALA A 30 12.87 12.38 -9.52
N HIS A 31 13.52 12.78 -8.42
CA HIS A 31 14.23 11.82 -7.57
C HIS A 31 13.28 10.83 -6.89
N ALA A 32 12.18 11.31 -6.31
CA ALA A 32 11.15 10.48 -5.70
C ALA A 32 10.58 9.46 -6.71
N GLN A 33 10.29 9.89 -7.95
CA GLN A 33 9.87 8.99 -9.02
C GLN A 33 10.94 7.94 -9.38
N GLN A 34 12.22 8.32 -9.46
CA GLN A 34 13.30 7.35 -9.70
C GLN A 34 13.42 6.31 -8.58
N LYS A 35 12.96 6.64 -7.37
CA LYS A 35 12.86 5.73 -6.22
C LYS A 35 11.55 4.95 -6.17
N GLY A 36 10.60 5.20 -7.08
CA GLY A 36 9.29 4.56 -7.10
C GLY A 36 8.35 5.05 -5.99
N LEU A 37 8.55 6.28 -5.49
CA LEU A 37 7.68 6.87 -4.49
C LEU A 37 6.44 7.50 -5.14
N PHE A 38 5.30 7.35 -4.48
CA PHE A 38 4.06 8.04 -4.83
C PHE A 38 4.11 9.49 -4.34
N LEU A 39 3.73 10.45 -5.19
CA LEU A 39 3.74 11.87 -4.86
C LEU A 39 2.35 12.33 -4.41
N HIS A 40 2.19 12.66 -3.13
CA HIS A 40 0.97 13.26 -2.62
C HIS A 40 1.05 14.79 -2.65
N PHE A 41 0.40 15.45 -3.63
CA PHE A 41 0.41 16.90 -3.75
C PHE A 41 -0.75 17.54 -2.97
N LYS A 42 -0.51 17.93 -1.71
CA LYS A 42 -1.39 18.87 -0.99
C LYS A 42 -1.26 20.26 -1.61
N THR A 43 -2.30 20.72 -2.28
CA THR A 43 -2.25 21.97 -3.06
C THR A 43 -2.41 23.24 -2.20
N GLN A 44 -2.84 23.08 -0.95
CA GLN A 44 -3.09 24.15 0.02
C GLN A 44 -3.43 23.56 1.40
N GLU A 45 -3.58 24.42 2.39
CA GLU A 45 -3.93 24.12 3.77
C GLU A 45 -5.00 25.14 4.25
N THR A 46 -5.60 24.91 5.41
CA THR A 46 -6.59 25.81 6.04
C THR A 46 -6.15 27.28 6.04
N GLU A 47 -4.87 27.57 6.28
CA GLU A 47 -4.35 28.92 6.42
C GLU A 47 -4.36 29.72 5.11
N ASN A 48 -4.42 29.05 3.95
CA ASN A 48 -4.34 29.70 2.65
C ASN A 48 -5.42 29.26 1.64
N ASP A 49 -6.39 28.45 2.05
CA ASP A 49 -7.40 27.92 1.14
C ASP A 49 -8.51 28.92 0.79
N ASN A 50 -9.02 29.70 1.75
CA ASN A 50 -10.14 30.63 1.55
C ASN A 50 -9.93 32.03 2.18
N ASP A 51 -8.76 32.29 2.78
CA ASP A 51 -8.48 33.59 3.39
C ASP A 51 -8.68 34.73 2.36
N PRO A 52 -9.44 35.78 2.68
CA PRO A 52 -9.77 36.84 1.72
C PRO A 52 -8.59 37.75 1.35
N THR A 53 -7.49 37.69 2.11
CA THR A 53 -6.31 38.53 1.94
C THR A 53 -5.19 37.80 1.21
N TRP A 54 -4.98 36.53 1.52
CA TRP A 54 -3.83 35.76 1.01
C TRP A 54 -4.21 34.46 0.29
N GLY A 55 -5.45 34.00 0.44
CA GLY A 55 -5.96 32.82 -0.24
C GLY A 55 -6.27 33.11 -1.71
N LEU A 56 -5.95 32.16 -2.59
CA LEU A 56 -6.13 32.33 -4.03
C LEU A 56 -7.60 32.54 -4.37
N ASP A 57 -7.91 33.70 -4.97
CA ASP A 57 -9.25 34.19 -5.30
C ASP A 57 -10.26 34.12 -4.13
N GLY A 58 -9.81 34.28 -2.88
CA GLY A 58 -10.65 34.12 -1.68
C GLY A 58 -11.29 32.73 -1.60
N GLY A 59 -10.58 31.71 -2.06
CA GLY A 59 -11.03 30.33 -2.12
C GLY A 59 -11.85 29.95 -3.36
N ASN A 60 -12.15 30.89 -4.24
CA ASN A 60 -12.84 30.55 -5.48
C ASN A 60 -11.88 29.92 -6.51
N LEU A 61 -12.44 29.20 -7.47
CA LEU A 61 -11.70 28.81 -8.67
C LEU A 61 -11.67 29.99 -9.68
N GLY A 62 -11.03 31.08 -9.27
CA GLY A 62 -10.86 32.29 -10.06
C GLY A 62 -9.60 32.25 -10.92
N THR A 63 -9.02 33.41 -11.21
CA THR A 63 -7.88 33.51 -12.13
C THR A 63 -6.61 32.98 -11.47
N GLU A 64 -6.39 33.29 -10.20
CA GLU A 64 -5.19 32.95 -9.45
C GLU A 64 -5.07 31.43 -9.27
N ARG A 65 -6.14 30.80 -8.79
CA ARG A 65 -6.21 29.36 -8.54
C ARG A 65 -6.17 28.54 -9.82
N LYS A 66 -6.87 28.97 -10.88
CA LYS A 66 -6.78 28.29 -12.19
C LYS A 66 -5.37 28.33 -12.74
N LEU A 67 -4.69 29.48 -12.63
CA LEU A 67 -3.30 29.59 -13.07
C LEU A 67 -2.39 28.69 -12.23
N TYR A 68 -2.57 28.66 -10.90
CA TYR A 68 -1.85 27.76 -10.01
C TYR A 68 -2.03 26.29 -10.37
N TYR A 69 -3.26 25.79 -10.49
CA TYR A 69 -3.50 24.41 -10.87
C TYR A 69 -3.02 24.08 -12.29
N ARG A 70 -3.20 24.99 -13.25
CA ARG A 70 -2.66 24.80 -14.61
C ARG A 70 -1.14 24.67 -14.58
N GLU A 71 -0.47 25.47 -13.76
CA GLU A 71 0.98 25.43 -13.61
C GLU A 71 1.45 24.11 -12.99
N LEU A 72 0.78 23.64 -11.92
CA LEU A 72 1.08 22.34 -11.32
C LEU A 72 0.88 21.19 -12.31
N ILE A 73 -0.25 21.15 -13.00
CA ILE A 73 -0.55 20.11 -14.01
C ILE A 73 0.49 20.14 -15.13
N ALA A 74 0.73 21.31 -15.73
CA ALA A 74 1.64 21.45 -16.87
C ALA A 74 3.09 21.10 -16.51
N ARG A 75 3.49 21.35 -15.26
CA ARG A 75 4.87 21.16 -14.83
C ARG A 75 5.13 19.77 -14.26
N PHE A 76 4.26 19.29 -13.37
CA PHE A 76 4.49 18.08 -12.58
C PHE A 76 3.56 16.93 -12.94
N GLY A 77 2.50 17.18 -13.71
CA GLY A 77 1.56 16.14 -14.14
C GLY A 77 2.18 15.06 -15.03
N HIS A 78 3.45 15.17 -15.43
CA HIS A 78 4.12 14.11 -16.19
C HIS A 78 4.70 12.99 -15.29
N HIS A 79 4.65 13.14 -13.96
CA HIS A 79 5.08 12.08 -13.04
C HIS A 79 4.06 10.92 -13.01
N LEU A 80 4.55 9.69 -12.96
CA LEU A 80 3.77 8.47 -13.20
C LEU A 80 2.82 8.09 -12.05
N ALA A 81 3.17 8.47 -10.81
CA ALA A 81 2.47 8.05 -9.61
C ALA A 81 2.27 9.27 -8.68
N LEU A 82 1.11 9.91 -8.78
CA LEU A 82 0.75 11.04 -7.95
C LEU A 82 -0.76 11.13 -7.70
N ASN A 83 -1.14 11.85 -6.65
CA ASN A 83 -2.48 12.43 -6.51
C ASN A 83 -2.41 13.96 -6.39
N TRP A 84 -3.52 14.60 -6.72
CA TRP A 84 -3.81 15.99 -6.38
C TRP A 84 -4.74 16.00 -5.17
N ASN A 85 -4.24 16.43 -4.02
CA ASN A 85 -5.07 16.70 -2.86
C ASN A 85 -5.51 18.16 -2.86
N LEU A 86 -6.83 18.35 -2.90
CA LEU A 86 -7.44 19.67 -2.99
C LEU A 86 -7.16 20.55 -1.78
N GLY A 87 -6.74 20.00 -0.65
CA GLY A 87 -6.25 20.77 0.49
C GLY A 87 -6.31 19.98 1.78
N GLU A 88 -5.37 20.27 2.68
CA GLU A 88 -5.40 19.80 4.07
C GLU A 88 -6.38 20.62 4.90
N GLU A 89 -7.12 19.93 5.75
CA GLU A 89 -8.11 20.48 6.67
C GLU A 89 -9.10 21.45 5.96
N ASN A 90 -9.42 21.14 4.70
CA ASN A 90 -9.99 22.09 3.76
C ASN A 90 -11.32 22.72 4.25
N THR A 91 -11.34 24.05 4.35
CA THR A 91 -12.47 24.85 4.82
C THR A 91 -13.25 25.54 3.70
N GLN A 92 -12.87 25.31 2.44
CA GLN A 92 -13.62 25.82 1.29
C GLN A 92 -15.01 25.19 1.21
N THR A 93 -15.93 25.95 0.61
CA THR A 93 -17.33 25.53 0.44
C THR A 93 -17.45 24.34 -0.51
N LEU A 94 -18.55 23.59 -0.41
CA LEU A 94 -18.89 22.50 -1.33
C LEU A 94 -18.75 22.92 -2.81
N ALA A 95 -19.28 24.10 -3.16
CA ALA A 95 -19.22 24.59 -4.54
C ALA A 95 -17.78 24.84 -5.02
N GLN A 96 -16.90 25.33 -4.13
CA GLN A 96 -15.50 25.53 -4.42
C GLN A 96 -14.78 24.18 -4.58
N GLN A 97 -14.99 23.24 -3.66
CA GLN A 97 -14.43 21.87 -3.74
C GLN A 97 -14.85 21.16 -5.04
N GLN A 98 -16.13 21.24 -5.41
CA GLN A 98 -16.64 20.71 -6.68
C GLN A 98 -15.96 21.35 -7.90
N ALA A 99 -15.82 22.67 -7.90
CA ALA A 99 -15.17 23.40 -8.98
C ALA A 99 -13.69 22.98 -9.12
N MET A 100 -12.96 22.89 -8.02
CA MET A 100 -11.54 22.47 -8.02
C MET A 100 -11.38 21.04 -8.54
N ALA A 101 -12.18 20.09 -8.03
CA ALA A 101 -12.16 18.70 -8.51
C ALA A 101 -12.46 18.63 -10.03
N GLN A 102 -13.48 19.35 -10.49
CA GLN A 102 -13.86 19.41 -11.90
C GLN A 102 -12.74 20.00 -12.76
N TYR A 103 -12.01 21.00 -12.25
CA TYR A 103 -10.89 21.60 -12.97
C TYR A 103 -9.77 20.60 -13.25
N PHE A 104 -9.32 19.84 -12.25
CA PHE A 104 -8.32 18.79 -12.45
C PHE A 104 -8.80 17.73 -13.44
N TYR A 105 -10.05 17.29 -13.31
CA TYR A 105 -10.65 16.32 -14.24
C TYR A 105 -10.65 16.79 -15.71
N ASP A 106 -10.90 18.07 -15.95
CA ASP A 106 -10.98 18.64 -17.29
C ASP A 106 -9.61 18.97 -17.90
N HIS A 107 -8.60 19.27 -17.07
CA HIS A 107 -7.34 19.86 -17.52
C HIS A 107 -6.11 18.96 -17.33
N ASP A 108 -6.16 17.96 -16.44
CA ASP A 108 -5.09 16.99 -16.30
C ASP A 108 -5.20 15.91 -17.39
N PRO A 109 -4.28 15.89 -18.39
CA PRO A 109 -4.38 14.97 -19.52
C PRO A 109 -4.26 13.50 -19.11
N TYR A 110 -3.68 13.21 -17.93
CA TYR A 110 -3.52 11.85 -17.41
C TYR A 110 -4.62 11.44 -16.44
N ARG A 111 -5.47 12.39 -16.03
CA ARG A 111 -6.54 12.19 -15.05
C ARG A 111 -6.03 11.53 -13.77
N HIS A 112 -4.99 12.13 -13.19
CA HIS A 112 -4.46 11.65 -11.92
C HIS A 112 -5.54 11.61 -10.84
N HIS A 113 -5.26 10.80 -9.83
CA HIS A 113 -6.11 10.66 -8.67
C HIS A 113 -6.31 12.02 -7.99
N VAL A 114 -7.56 12.44 -7.78
CA VAL A 114 -7.91 13.66 -7.03
C VAL A 114 -8.59 13.27 -5.73
N VAL A 115 -8.07 13.80 -4.62
CA VAL A 115 -8.51 13.53 -3.25
C VAL A 115 -8.75 14.82 -2.47
N LEU A 116 -9.37 14.69 -1.31
CA LEU A 116 -9.60 15.78 -0.37
C LEU A 116 -9.28 15.28 1.04
N HIS A 117 -8.64 16.13 1.84
CA HIS A 117 -8.46 15.95 3.29
C HIS A 117 -9.39 16.91 4.05
N THR A 118 -9.81 16.51 5.25
CA THR A 118 -10.75 17.25 6.10
C THR A 118 -10.31 17.20 7.55
N TYR A 119 -10.73 18.19 8.34
CA TYR A 119 -10.76 18.08 9.79
C TYR A 119 -11.42 16.77 10.29
N PRO A 120 -10.95 16.18 11.41
CA PRO A 120 -11.41 14.88 11.87
C PRO A 120 -12.87 14.88 12.32
N ASN A 121 -13.42 16.04 12.70
CA ASN A 121 -14.82 16.21 13.08
C ASN A 121 -15.74 16.65 11.92
N GLN A 122 -15.21 16.77 10.69
CA GLN A 122 -15.96 17.25 9.52
C GLN A 122 -16.06 16.22 8.37
N ILE A 123 -15.40 15.07 8.52
CA ILE A 123 -15.33 14.00 7.51
C ILE A 123 -16.69 13.75 6.82
N ALA A 124 -17.74 13.45 7.59
CA ALA A 124 -19.06 13.15 7.02
C ALA A 124 -19.75 14.35 6.37
N SER A 125 -19.68 15.53 6.97
CA SER A 125 -20.30 16.74 6.43
C SER A 125 -19.66 17.20 5.12
N VAL A 126 -18.37 16.95 4.94
CA VAL A 126 -17.63 17.35 3.73
C VAL A 126 -17.71 16.28 2.65
N TYR A 127 -17.48 15.01 2.97
CA TYR A 127 -17.43 13.96 1.95
C TYR A 127 -18.81 13.53 1.42
N THR A 128 -19.84 13.46 2.27
CA THR A 128 -21.16 12.96 1.83
C THR A 128 -21.72 13.73 0.62
N PRO A 129 -21.71 15.08 0.60
CA PRO A 129 -22.21 15.83 -0.55
C PRO A 129 -21.37 15.69 -1.83
N LEU A 130 -20.15 15.16 -1.74
CA LEU A 130 -19.22 15.00 -2.86
C LEU A 130 -19.30 13.61 -3.53
N LEU A 131 -20.04 12.67 -2.94
CA LEU A 131 -20.22 11.30 -3.44
C LEU A 131 -20.83 11.24 -4.83
N GLY A 132 -20.54 10.15 -5.55
CA GLY A 132 -21.12 9.88 -6.86
C GLY A 132 -20.76 10.97 -7.89
N ASN A 133 -21.76 11.38 -8.67
CA ASN A 133 -21.59 12.39 -9.71
C ASN A 133 -21.60 13.84 -9.19
N ASN A 134 -21.73 14.05 -7.87
CA ASN A 134 -21.73 15.39 -7.31
C ASN A 134 -20.35 16.04 -7.35
N SER A 135 -19.27 15.28 -7.53
CA SER A 135 -17.93 15.81 -7.73
C SER A 135 -17.11 14.93 -8.68
N ARG A 136 -15.92 15.42 -9.06
CA ARG A 136 -14.92 14.62 -9.77
C ARG A 136 -13.82 14.09 -8.86
N LEU A 137 -14.05 14.06 -7.55
CA LEU A 137 -13.19 13.30 -6.66
C LEU A 137 -13.18 11.82 -7.08
N SER A 138 -12.03 11.21 -6.84
CA SER A 138 -11.77 9.79 -7.06
C SER A 138 -11.34 9.09 -5.78
N GLY A 139 -11.21 9.82 -4.68
CA GLY A 139 -10.81 9.31 -3.38
C GLY A 139 -10.85 10.37 -2.31
N VAL A 140 -10.46 9.95 -1.11
CA VAL A 140 -10.34 10.80 0.07
C VAL A 140 -9.10 10.43 0.88
N SER A 141 -8.62 11.39 1.65
CA SER A 141 -7.47 11.25 2.52
C SER A 141 -7.93 11.51 3.96
N ILE A 142 -7.99 10.46 4.78
CA ILE A 142 -8.68 10.50 6.06
C ILE A 142 -7.74 11.00 7.16
N GLN A 143 -8.19 12.02 7.89
CA GLN A 143 -7.68 12.38 9.22
C GLN A 143 -8.60 11.81 10.30
N THR A 144 -8.12 10.87 11.13
CA THR A 144 -8.93 10.27 12.21
C THR A 144 -8.07 9.72 13.34
N ALA A 145 -8.66 9.26 14.44
CA ALA A 145 -7.89 8.63 15.52
C ALA A 145 -7.24 7.31 15.05
N TYR A 146 -6.04 6.99 15.54
CA TYR A 146 -5.29 5.78 15.14
C TYR A 146 -6.09 4.47 15.25
N ASN A 147 -7.07 4.39 16.16
CA ASN A 147 -7.92 3.24 16.41
C ASN A 147 -9.27 3.27 15.68
N ASN A 148 -9.51 4.28 14.84
CA ASN A 148 -10.75 4.44 14.06
C ASN A 148 -10.51 4.31 12.54
N VAL A 149 -9.26 4.06 12.14
CA VAL A 149 -8.84 4.04 10.73
C VAL A 149 -9.59 2.97 9.92
N HIS A 150 -9.73 1.75 10.44
CA HIS A 150 -10.51 0.70 9.75
C HIS A 150 -11.95 1.14 9.49
N ALA A 151 -12.66 1.56 10.53
CA ALA A 151 -14.07 1.93 10.45
C ALA A 151 -14.33 3.10 9.50
N GLU A 152 -13.53 4.18 9.56
CA GLU A 152 -13.70 5.31 8.63
C GLU A 152 -13.28 4.95 7.21
N THR A 153 -12.22 4.17 7.02
CA THR A 153 -11.82 3.70 5.69
C THR A 153 -12.95 2.91 5.03
N LEU A 154 -13.47 1.90 5.73
CA LEU A 154 -14.53 1.03 5.23
C LEU A 154 -15.80 1.82 4.91
N LYS A 155 -16.21 2.73 5.79
CA LYS A 155 -17.38 3.58 5.59
C LYS A 155 -17.32 4.37 4.28
N TRP A 156 -16.16 4.95 3.94
CA TRP A 156 -16.05 5.76 2.72
C TRP A 156 -15.89 4.92 1.45
N ILE A 157 -15.28 3.74 1.54
CA ILE A 157 -15.33 2.75 0.46
C ILE A 157 -16.79 2.39 0.17
N GLU A 158 -17.53 1.91 1.17
CA GLU A 158 -18.93 1.49 1.02
C GLU A 158 -19.85 2.63 0.54
N ALA A 159 -19.72 3.83 1.12
CA ALA A 159 -20.53 4.97 0.72
C ALA A 159 -20.28 5.39 -0.74
N SER A 160 -19.04 5.33 -1.20
CA SER A 160 -18.67 5.66 -2.58
C SER A 160 -19.14 4.60 -3.59
N ASP A 161 -19.05 3.33 -3.21
CA ASP A 161 -19.55 2.21 -4.00
C ASP A 161 -21.08 2.28 -4.15
N LEU A 162 -21.80 2.55 -3.06
CA LEU A 162 -23.25 2.77 -3.07
C LEU A 162 -23.65 3.97 -3.93
N ALA A 163 -22.78 4.97 -4.06
CA ALA A 163 -22.96 6.11 -4.94
C ALA A 163 -22.52 5.85 -6.40
N ALA A 164 -22.17 4.61 -6.74
CA ALA A 164 -21.76 4.13 -8.07
C ALA A 164 -20.51 4.82 -8.65
N ARG A 165 -19.68 5.44 -7.80
CA ARG A 165 -18.35 5.93 -8.15
C ARG A 165 -17.39 5.58 -7.01
N PRO A 166 -16.75 4.39 -7.08
CA PRO A 166 -15.81 3.92 -6.07
C PRO A 166 -14.70 4.93 -5.81
N TRP A 167 -14.35 5.07 -4.54
CA TRP A 167 -13.25 5.90 -4.07
C TRP A 167 -12.08 5.07 -3.60
N VAL A 168 -10.88 5.55 -3.91
CA VAL A 168 -9.64 5.11 -3.29
C VAL A 168 -9.50 5.84 -1.95
N VAL A 169 -9.31 5.11 -0.86
CA VAL A 169 -9.36 5.67 0.49
C VAL A 169 -8.06 5.39 1.24
N ALA A 170 -7.31 6.45 1.57
CA ALA A 170 -6.12 6.41 2.40
C ALA A 170 -6.37 7.06 3.77
N ASN A 171 -5.54 6.75 4.75
CA ASN A 171 -5.44 7.53 5.99
C ASN A 171 -4.10 8.26 6.00
N ASP A 172 -4.08 9.56 5.78
CA ASP A 172 -2.83 10.33 5.76
C ASP A 172 -2.53 11.03 7.09
N GLU A 173 -3.44 10.96 8.05
CA GLU A 173 -3.21 11.56 9.36
C GLU A 173 -3.94 10.78 10.46
N GLN A 174 -3.17 10.11 11.31
CA GLN A 174 -3.69 9.47 12.52
C GLN A 174 -3.42 10.32 13.77
N GLY A 175 -4.50 10.69 14.44
CA GLY A 175 -4.48 11.39 15.71
C GLY A 175 -4.26 10.47 16.92
N PRO A 176 -4.16 11.04 18.12
CA PRO A 176 -4.38 12.47 18.42
C PRO A 176 -3.21 13.36 18.00
N PHE A 177 -3.46 14.63 17.65
CA PHE A 177 -2.46 15.56 17.11
C PHE A 177 -1.22 15.73 18.01
N GLN A 178 -1.36 15.62 19.33
CA GLN A 178 -0.22 15.73 20.25
C GLN A 178 0.79 14.60 20.06
N TRP A 179 0.30 13.39 19.76
CA TRP A 179 1.09 12.17 19.89
C TRP A 179 1.28 11.43 18.57
N GLY A 180 0.33 11.47 17.64
CA GLY A 180 0.44 10.84 16.33
C GLY A 180 1.13 9.47 16.36
N VAL A 181 2.13 9.28 15.51
CA VAL A 181 3.00 8.10 15.54
C VAL A 181 4.19 8.31 16.49
N PRO A 182 4.44 7.40 17.45
CA PRO A 182 5.56 7.51 18.37
C PRO A 182 6.91 7.15 17.70
N PRO A 183 8.02 7.82 18.09
CA PRO A 183 9.37 7.34 17.83
C PRO A 183 9.61 5.90 18.33
N ASP A 184 10.67 5.29 17.83
CA ASP A 184 11.18 4.00 18.27
C ASP A 184 11.58 4.09 19.76
N GLU A 185 11.30 3.01 20.51
CA GLU A 185 11.67 2.92 21.91
C GLU A 185 13.19 3.07 22.06
N GLY A 186 13.63 3.95 22.96
CA GLY A 186 15.05 4.28 23.14
C GLY A 186 15.61 5.34 22.19
N TYR A 187 14.79 5.93 21.30
CA TYR A 187 15.21 7.10 20.53
C TYR A 187 15.51 8.29 21.46
N ASN A 188 16.55 9.07 21.13
CA ASN A 188 17.02 10.14 22.01
C ASN A 188 15.93 11.20 22.24
N GLY A 189 15.68 11.52 23.51
CA GLY A 189 14.63 12.47 23.91
C GLY A 189 13.22 11.89 23.89
N TYR A 190 13.05 10.61 23.56
CA TYR A 190 11.75 9.93 23.61
C TYR A 190 11.67 8.97 24.81
N VAL A 191 10.64 9.14 25.62
CA VAL A 191 10.20 8.18 26.64
C VAL A 191 8.71 8.01 26.46
N HIS A 192 8.28 6.77 26.16
CA HIS A 192 6.87 6.51 25.98
C HIS A 192 6.10 6.81 27.27
N SER A 193 5.15 7.74 27.19
CA SER A 193 4.34 8.18 28.35
C SER A 193 2.88 8.42 28.00
N ASN A 194 2.60 8.89 26.78
CA ASN A 194 1.26 9.16 26.28
C ASN A 194 1.16 8.78 24.79
N GLY A 195 -0.07 8.63 24.31
CA GLY A 195 -0.37 8.34 22.91
C GLY A 195 -0.35 6.84 22.57
N PRO A 196 -0.53 6.51 21.29
CA PRO A 196 -0.52 5.12 20.83
C PRO A 196 0.88 4.53 20.92
N SER A 197 0.96 3.23 21.13
CA SER A 197 2.20 2.47 20.97
C SER A 197 2.46 2.18 19.48
N GLN A 198 3.70 1.86 19.13
CA GLN A 198 4.06 1.39 17.78
C GLN A 198 3.27 0.15 17.36
N THR A 199 2.98 -0.75 18.30
CA THR A 199 2.11 -1.92 18.06
C THR A 199 0.68 -1.49 17.74
N ALA A 200 0.14 -0.51 18.46
CA ALA A 200 -1.21 -0.01 18.21
C ALA A 200 -1.33 0.69 16.84
N ILE A 201 -0.30 1.44 16.41
CA ILE A 201 -0.23 2.01 15.06
C ILE A 201 -0.19 0.91 14.00
N ARG A 202 0.68 -0.09 14.14
CA ARG A 202 0.73 -1.24 13.22
C ARG A 202 -0.63 -1.92 13.10
N GLN A 203 -1.25 -2.25 14.23
CA GLN A 203 -2.48 -3.03 14.28
C GLN A 203 -3.69 -2.26 13.76
N ASN A 204 -3.91 -1.04 14.26
CA ASN A 204 -5.16 -0.33 14.04
C ASN A 204 -5.10 0.68 12.91
N THR A 205 -3.91 1.15 12.53
CA THR A 205 -3.72 2.14 11.46
C THR A 205 -3.29 1.46 10.17
N LEU A 206 -2.10 0.83 10.14
CA LEU A 206 -1.59 0.17 8.93
C LEU A 206 -2.47 -1.01 8.51
N TRP A 207 -2.56 -2.05 9.35
CA TRP A 207 -3.41 -3.20 9.05
C TRP A 207 -4.89 -2.83 9.09
N GLY A 208 -5.31 -1.88 9.93
CA GLY A 208 -6.69 -1.38 9.92
C GLY A 208 -7.12 -0.82 8.57
N ASN A 209 -6.30 0.04 7.93
CA ASN A 209 -6.61 0.58 6.61
C ASN A 209 -6.58 -0.51 5.54
N LEU A 210 -5.51 -1.31 5.47
CA LEU A 210 -5.37 -2.37 4.45
C LEU A 210 -6.52 -3.39 4.55
N MET A 211 -6.90 -3.81 5.75
CA MET A 211 -7.96 -4.81 5.95
C MET A 211 -9.39 -4.24 5.77
N ALA A 212 -9.54 -2.92 5.75
CA ALA A 212 -10.77 -2.27 5.29
C ALA A 212 -10.88 -2.21 3.75
N GLY A 213 -9.78 -2.47 3.03
CA GLY A 213 -9.69 -2.29 1.57
C GLY A 213 -9.08 -0.94 1.15
N GLY A 214 -8.52 -0.18 2.09
CA GLY A 214 -7.85 1.10 1.82
C GLY A 214 -6.45 0.94 1.23
N THR A 215 -5.90 2.02 0.67
CA THR A 215 -4.64 1.97 -0.09
C THR A 215 -3.37 2.17 0.73
N GLY A 216 -3.48 2.31 2.04
CA GLY A 216 -2.36 2.49 2.95
C GLY A 216 -2.48 3.75 3.80
N VAL A 217 -1.34 4.12 4.39
CA VAL A 217 -1.27 5.14 5.43
C VAL A 217 -0.10 6.10 5.20
N GLU A 218 -0.27 7.35 5.64
CA GLU A 218 0.82 8.33 5.79
C GLU A 218 0.93 8.72 7.25
N TYR A 219 2.16 8.73 7.77
CA TYR A 219 2.38 8.85 9.21
C TYR A 219 2.58 10.29 9.65
N TYR A 220 1.54 10.89 10.21
CA TYR A 220 1.64 12.09 11.03
C TYR A 220 2.47 11.91 12.32
N PHE A 221 3.47 12.79 12.50
CA PHE A 221 4.34 12.83 13.66
C PHE A 221 3.81 13.87 14.65
N GLY A 222 3.37 13.40 15.82
CA GLY A 222 2.69 14.28 16.78
C GLY A 222 3.52 15.45 17.25
N TYR A 223 2.87 16.61 17.38
CA TYR A 223 3.44 17.90 17.72
C TYR A 223 4.32 17.91 19.00
N ASN A 224 3.99 17.07 19.98
CA ASN A 224 4.71 17.03 21.26
C ASN A 224 5.86 16.01 21.29
N LEU A 225 6.19 15.39 20.16
CA LEU A 225 7.22 14.36 20.09
C LEU A 225 8.53 14.90 19.49
N PRO A 226 9.68 14.27 19.81
CA PRO A 226 10.91 14.54 19.09
C PRO A 226 10.73 14.23 17.59
N GLN A 227 11.32 15.06 16.72
CA GLN A 227 11.15 14.93 15.28
C GLN A 227 9.65 14.96 14.92
N ASN A 228 8.98 16.05 15.29
CA ASN A 228 7.55 16.26 15.05
C ASN A 228 7.28 16.75 13.62
N ASP A 229 6.01 17.02 13.35
CA ASP A 229 5.50 17.57 12.09
C ASP A 229 6.15 18.91 11.68
N LEU A 230 6.63 19.73 12.62
CA LEU A 230 7.24 21.03 12.34
C LEU A 230 8.76 21.02 12.26
N ASP A 231 9.44 20.08 12.92
CA ASP A 231 10.90 20.07 13.10
C ASP A 231 11.62 18.77 12.72
N GLY A 232 10.91 17.86 12.04
CA GLY A 232 11.44 16.57 11.61
C GLY A 232 12.62 16.69 10.64
N GLU A 233 13.82 16.40 11.12
CA GLU A 233 15.08 16.33 10.37
C GLU A 233 15.67 14.90 10.35
N ASP A 234 15.13 13.97 11.17
CA ASP A 234 15.59 12.60 11.30
C ASP A 234 14.45 11.57 11.19
N TRP A 235 14.26 11.06 9.97
CA TRP A 235 13.28 10.02 9.65
C TRP A 235 13.60 8.65 10.27
N ARG A 236 14.81 8.45 10.83
CA ARG A 236 15.17 7.24 11.58
C ARG A 236 14.55 7.22 12.97
N SER A 237 13.96 8.32 13.43
CA SER A 237 13.20 8.36 14.69
C SER A 237 12.10 7.31 14.76
N ARG A 238 11.58 6.86 13.62
CA ARG A 238 10.48 5.90 13.48
C ARG A 238 10.84 4.75 12.54
N ASN A 239 12.09 4.28 12.57
CA ASN A 239 12.57 3.23 11.67
C ASN A 239 11.66 1.99 11.69
N ARG A 240 11.14 1.63 12.86
CA ARG A 240 10.27 0.47 13.02
C ARG A 240 8.96 0.58 12.23
N MET A 241 8.45 1.79 12.03
CA MET A 241 7.25 2.01 11.21
C MET A 241 7.50 1.74 9.73
N TRP A 242 8.69 2.10 9.23
CA TRP A 242 9.09 1.79 7.86
C TRP A 242 9.25 0.29 7.63
N GLU A 243 9.79 -0.43 8.63
CA GLU A 243 9.87 -1.89 8.60
C GLU A 243 8.47 -2.54 8.56
N PHE A 244 7.52 -2.07 9.37
CA PHE A 244 6.15 -2.61 9.35
C PHE A 244 5.45 -2.39 8.00
N ASN A 245 5.63 -1.22 7.39
CA ASN A 245 5.13 -0.98 6.03
C ASN A 245 5.77 -1.92 5.01
N ALA A 246 7.09 -2.10 5.06
CA ALA A 246 7.79 -3.03 4.18
C ALA A 246 7.27 -4.46 4.35
N PHE A 247 7.07 -4.94 5.58
CA PHE A 247 6.53 -6.27 5.85
C PHE A 247 5.10 -6.43 5.34
N ALA A 248 4.24 -5.42 5.47
CA ALA A 248 2.89 -5.49 4.91
C ALA A 248 2.93 -5.55 3.37
N LEU A 249 3.70 -4.68 2.73
CA LEU A 249 3.86 -4.68 1.27
C LEU A 249 4.43 -6.02 0.76
N GLU A 250 5.46 -6.54 1.42
CA GLU A 250 6.06 -7.84 1.11
C GLU A 250 5.04 -8.97 1.22
N PHE A 251 4.16 -8.95 2.22
CA PHE A 251 3.11 -9.97 2.35
C PHE A 251 2.15 -9.95 1.15
N PHE A 252 1.55 -8.80 0.83
CA PHE A 252 0.61 -8.72 -0.30
C PHE A 252 1.29 -9.03 -1.63
N TYR A 253 2.51 -8.51 -1.83
CA TYR A 253 3.23 -8.63 -3.08
C TYR A 253 3.82 -10.04 -3.30
N ASN A 254 4.58 -10.57 -2.33
CA ASN A 254 5.32 -11.83 -2.50
C ASN A 254 4.38 -13.05 -2.57
N TYR A 255 3.17 -12.94 -2.01
CA TYR A 255 2.17 -13.99 -2.02
C TYR A 255 1.04 -13.73 -3.02
N PHE A 256 1.23 -12.77 -3.94
CA PHE A 256 0.34 -12.49 -5.08
C PHE A 256 -1.12 -12.32 -4.69
N ILE A 257 -1.34 -11.67 -3.56
CA ILE A 257 -2.67 -11.44 -3.03
C ILE A 257 -3.34 -10.38 -3.93
N PRO A 258 -4.47 -10.69 -4.60
CA PRO A 258 -5.11 -9.82 -5.58
C PRO A 258 -5.90 -8.72 -4.85
N PHE A 259 -5.19 -7.88 -4.09
CA PHE A 259 -5.76 -6.90 -3.17
C PHE A 259 -6.89 -6.07 -3.80
N TRP A 260 -6.73 -5.66 -5.06
CA TRP A 260 -7.69 -4.86 -5.82
C TRP A 260 -8.99 -5.61 -6.21
N GLU A 261 -9.04 -6.93 -6.04
CA GLU A 261 -10.24 -7.77 -6.23
C GLU A 261 -10.86 -8.22 -4.91
N MET A 262 -10.25 -7.85 -3.78
CA MET A 262 -10.68 -8.26 -2.45
C MET A 262 -11.45 -7.13 -1.77
N GLN A 263 -12.35 -7.53 -0.88
CA GLN A 263 -13.18 -6.61 -0.11
C GLN A 263 -13.19 -7.00 1.37
N ASN A 264 -13.54 -6.06 2.25
CA ASN A 264 -13.75 -6.41 3.65
C ASN A 264 -14.85 -7.47 3.77
N ARG A 265 -14.58 -8.53 4.54
CA ARG A 265 -15.51 -9.62 4.86
C ARG A 265 -15.43 -10.00 6.33
N ASN A 266 -15.39 -9.00 7.21
CA ASN A 266 -15.36 -9.21 8.66
C ASN A 266 -16.55 -10.06 9.15
N ASP A 267 -17.68 -10.03 8.44
CA ASP A 267 -18.85 -10.88 8.65
C ASP A 267 -18.49 -12.39 8.64
N LEU A 268 -17.60 -12.81 7.74
CA LEU A 268 -17.19 -14.22 7.59
C LEU A 268 -16.38 -14.77 8.76
N ILE A 269 -15.79 -13.88 9.57
CA ILE A 269 -15.06 -14.29 10.77
C ILE A 269 -15.82 -13.97 12.05
N GLY A 270 -17.12 -13.67 11.96
CA GLY A 270 -17.94 -13.32 13.12
C GLY A 270 -17.55 -11.97 13.74
N ASN A 271 -17.16 -10.99 12.92
CA ASN A 271 -16.94 -9.59 13.31
C ASN A 271 -17.82 -8.63 12.48
N ALA A 272 -19.12 -8.90 12.39
CA ALA A 272 -20.06 -8.05 11.64
C ALA A 272 -20.18 -6.62 12.19
N THR A 273 -19.70 -6.35 13.40
CA THR A 273 -19.64 -5.01 13.99
C THR A 273 -18.40 -4.21 13.58
N ASN A 274 -17.48 -4.81 12.80
CA ASN A 274 -16.23 -4.18 12.38
C ASN A 274 -15.40 -3.65 13.56
N SER A 275 -15.34 -4.41 14.67
CA SER A 275 -14.44 -4.07 15.79
C SER A 275 -12.98 -4.32 15.41
N ASN A 276 -12.05 -3.76 16.17
CA ASN A 276 -10.62 -3.94 15.95
C ASN A 276 -10.07 -5.27 16.48
N ASP A 277 -10.93 -6.25 16.82
CA ASP A 277 -10.48 -7.50 17.44
C ASP A 277 -9.89 -8.49 16.43
N LYS A 278 -10.35 -8.41 15.17
CA LYS A 278 -9.93 -9.24 14.04
C LYS A 278 -10.49 -8.67 12.74
N TYR A 279 -9.76 -8.78 11.64
CA TYR A 279 -10.25 -8.35 10.33
C TYR A 279 -10.18 -9.47 9.31
N CYS A 280 -11.05 -9.43 8.32
CA CYS A 280 -10.99 -10.29 7.14
C CYS A 280 -11.10 -9.42 5.88
N LEU A 281 -10.16 -9.61 4.98
CA LEU A 281 -10.19 -9.12 3.61
C LEU A 281 -10.23 -10.37 2.72
N ALA A 282 -11.19 -10.44 1.80
CA ALA A 282 -11.42 -11.67 1.04
C ALA A 282 -11.86 -11.41 -0.40
N LYS A 283 -11.45 -12.33 -1.27
CA LYS A 283 -12.16 -12.67 -2.50
C LYS A 283 -12.80 -14.04 -2.25
N PRO A 284 -14.09 -14.10 -1.87
CA PRO A 284 -14.72 -15.32 -1.39
C PRO A 284 -14.60 -16.48 -2.40
N GLY A 285 -14.30 -17.66 -1.89
CA GLY A 285 -14.03 -18.85 -2.69
C GLY A 285 -12.60 -18.94 -3.22
N GLU A 286 -11.80 -17.89 -3.13
CA GLU A 286 -10.45 -17.89 -3.70
C GLU A 286 -9.36 -17.65 -2.67
N VAL A 287 -9.41 -16.51 -1.98
CA VAL A 287 -8.35 -16.07 -1.08
C VAL A 287 -8.93 -15.26 0.06
N TYR A 288 -8.43 -15.54 1.26
CA TYR A 288 -8.81 -14.85 2.49
C TYR A 288 -7.55 -14.44 3.22
N VAL A 289 -7.48 -13.17 3.60
CA VAL A 289 -6.50 -12.63 4.54
C VAL A 289 -7.25 -12.36 5.84
N ILE A 290 -6.79 -12.93 6.94
CA ILE A 290 -7.36 -12.68 8.27
C ILE A 290 -6.26 -12.07 9.13
N TYR A 291 -6.52 -10.90 9.70
CA TYR A 291 -5.61 -10.27 10.66
C TYR A 291 -6.15 -10.47 12.07
N LEU A 292 -5.33 -10.98 12.97
CA LEU A 292 -5.65 -11.20 14.38
C LEU A 292 -4.75 -10.31 15.25
N PRO A 293 -5.13 -9.06 15.56
CA PRO A 293 -4.32 -8.13 16.36
C PRO A 293 -3.89 -8.68 17.73
N ASN A 294 -4.73 -9.51 18.35
CA ASN A 294 -4.45 -10.09 19.67
C ASN A 294 -3.94 -11.54 19.60
N GLY A 295 -3.71 -12.06 18.39
CA GLY A 295 -3.33 -13.46 18.16
C GLY A 295 -4.48 -14.45 18.31
N GLY A 296 -4.14 -15.69 18.63
CA GLY A 296 -5.09 -16.78 18.86
C GLY A 296 -5.63 -17.38 17.56
N THR A 297 -6.92 -17.68 17.55
CA THR A 297 -7.62 -18.37 16.46
C THR A 297 -8.95 -17.69 16.15
N THR A 298 -9.55 -18.05 15.01
CA THR A 298 -10.92 -17.66 14.70
C THR A 298 -11.61 -18.73 13.86
N ASN A 299 -12.94 -18.63 13.75
CA ASN A 299 -13.69 -19.41 12.78
C ASN A 299 -13.88 -18.57 11.52
N LEU A 300 -13.72 -19.19 10.36
CA LEU A 300 -14.03 -18.61 9.06
C LEU A 300 -15.23 -19.35 8.48
N ASP A 301 -16.24 -18.62 8.03
CA ASP A 301 -17.33 -19.16 7.22
C ASP A 301 -16.91 -19.17 5.74
N LEU A 302 -16.73 -20.36 5.18
CA LEU A 302 -16.45 -20.57 3.75
C LEU A 302 -17.73 -20.54 2.90
N GLU A 303 -18.85 -20.10 3.47
CA GLU A 303 -20.14 -19.96 2.79
C GLU A 303 -20.51 -21.26 2.07
N SER A 304 -20.86 -21.20 0.77
CA SER A 304 -21.17 -22.37 -0.05
C SER A 304 -19.95 -22.98 -0.77
N TYR A 305 -18.74 -22.46 -0.56
CA TYR A 305 -17.54 -22.90 -1.28
C TYR A 305 -17.04 -24.24 -0.71
N GLY A 306 -17.24 -25.32 -1.45
CA GLY A 306 -16.89 -26.69 -1.05
C GLY A 306 -15.43 -27.11 -1.32
N ASP A 307 -14.58 -26.16 -1.68
CA ASP A 307 -13.18 -26.42 -2.02
C ASP A 307 -12.31 -26.63 -0.77
N ALA A 308 -11.11 -27.14 -1.03
CA ALA A 308 -10.04 -27.21 -0.04
C ALA A 308 -9.27 -25.88 -0.04
N PHE A 309 -8.85 -25.42 1.13
CA PHE A 309 -8.02 -24.24 1.31
C PHE A 309 -6.77 -24.57 2.10
N GLU A 310 -5.61 -24.12 1.63
CA GLU A 310 -4.37 -24.14 2.39
C GLU A 310 -4.35 -22.97 3.38
N ILE A 311 -3.81 -23.18 4.58
CA ILE A 311 -3.68 -22.17 5.63
C ILE A 311 -2.21 -21.94 5.95
N SER A 312 -1.83 -20.67 5.93
CA SER A 312 -0.48 -20.21 6.26
C SER A 312 -0.50 -18.98 7.16
N TRP A 313 0.52 -18.82 7.99
CA TRP A 313 0.64 -17.76 8.99
C TRP A 313 1.83 -16.84 8.68
N TYR A 314 1.65 -15.54 8.81
CA TYR A 314 2.66 -14.52 8.57
C TYR A 314 2.83 -13.64 9.80
N ASN A 315 4.07 -13.33 10.17
CA ASN A 315 4.37 -12.47 11.31
C ASN A 315 4.40 -10.99 10.86
N PRO A 316 3.36 -10.20 11.15
CA PRO A 316 3.28 -8.79 10.75
C PRO A 316 4.33 -7.89 11.43
N SER A 317 4.88 -8.34 12.56
CA SER A 317 5.86 -7.57 13.34
C SER A 317 7.30 -7.88 12.94
N LEU A 318 7.59 -9.05 12.37
CA LEU A 318 8.95 -9.47 12.00
C LEU A 318 9.13 -9.71 10.50
N GLY A 319 8.04 -9.76 9.74
CA GLY A 319 8.05 -10.14 8.33
C GLY A 319 8.42 -11.61 8.12
N GLY A 320 8.99 -11.89 6.94
CA GLY A 320 9.59 -13.18 6.61
C GLY A 320 8.71 -14.15 5.80
N ALA A 321 9.01 -15.44 5.88
CA ALA A 321 8.26 -16.46 5.16
C ALA A 321 6.92 -16.79 5.84
N LEU A 322 5.96 -17.29 5.06
CA LEU A 322 4.79 -17.99 5.60
C LEU A 322 5.21 -19.20 6.44
N GLN A 323 4.47 -19.46 7.50
CA GLN A 323 4.71 -20.48 8.50
C GLN A 323 3.49 -21.38 8.66
N SER A 324 3.71 -22.65 8.98
CA SER A 324 2.63 -23.61 9.24
C SER A 324 2.12 -23.44 10.67
N GLY A 325 0.81 -23.23 10.83
CA GLY A 325 0.15 -23.26 12.12
C GLY A 325 -0.28 -24.68 12.53
N SER A 326 -1.10 -24.78 13.56
CA SER A 326 -1.63 -26.08 14.03
C SER A 326 -2.60 -26.74 13.04
N VAL A 327 -3.17 -25.97 12.12
CA VAL A 327 -4.01 -26.42 11.00
C VAL A 327 -3.37 -25.89 9.72
N GLN A 328 -3.17 -26.78 8.74
CA GLN A 328 -2.53 -26.45 7.46
C GLN A 328 -3.50 -26.43 6.29
N SER A 329 -4.67 -27.06 6.45
CA SER A 329 -5.73 -27.01 5.45
C SER A 329 -7.09 -27.22 6.08
N VAL A 330 -8.12 -26.71 5.41
CA VAL A 330 -9.53 -26.85 5.75
C VAL A 330 -10.34 -27.14 4.50
N PHE A 331 -11.52 -27.71 4.67
CA PHE A 331 -12.47 -27.98 3.59
C PHE A 331 -13.76 -27.26 3.91
N GLY A 332 -14.28 -26.49 2.95
CA GLY A 332 -15.65 -25.98 3.04
C GLY A 332 -16.67 -27.04 2.59
N PRO A 333 -17.96 -26.70 2.53
CA PRO A 333 -18.55 -25.38 2.85
C PRO A 333 -18.71 -25.15 4.36
N GLY A 334 -19.08 -23.92 4.73
CA GLY A 334 -19.47 -23.54 6.09
C GLY A 334 -18.31 -23.20 7.04
N LEU A 335 -18.62 -23.22 8.33
CA LEU A 335 -17.69 -22.80 9.39
C LEU A 335 -16.54 -23.78 9.59
N VAL A 336 -15.32 -23.26 9.48
CA VAL A 336 -14.07 -23.96 9.76
C VAL A 336 -13.23 -23.18 10.77
N ASN A 337 -12.43 -23.88 11.57
CA ASN A 337 -11.48 -23.23 12.47
C ASN A 337 -10.09 -23.14 11.81
N ILE A 338 -9.46 -21.98 11.85
CA ILE A 338 -8.17 -21.75 11.17
C ILE A 338 -6.95 -22.26 11.95
N GLY A 339 -7.15 -22.82 13.14
CA GLY A 339 -6.07 -23.29 14.02
C GLY A 339 -5.37 -22.17 14.78
N ASN A 340 -4.27 -22.51 15.43
CA ASN A 340 -3.42 -21.60 16.20
C ASN A 340 -2.15 -21.24 15.43
N PRO A 341 -1.54 -20.07 15.71
CA PRO A 341 -0.27 -19.66 15.11
C PRO A 341 0.88 -20.61 15.47
N PRO A 342 1.98 -20.58 14.69
CA PRO A 342 3.16 -21.42 14.94
C PRO A 342 3.85 -21.12 16.28
N SER A 343 3.77 -19.88 16.76
CA SER A 343 4.36 -19.43 18.03
C SER A 343 3.62 -18.20 18.58
N ASP A 344 3.95 -17.80 19.80
CA ASP A 344 3.49 -16.56 20.43
C ASP A 344 1.97 -16.30 20.25
N PRO A 345 1.09 -17.16 20.80
CA PRO A 345 -0.34 -17.11 20.53
C PRO A 345 -1.04 -15.83 20.99
N ASN A 346 -0.38 -15.00 21.80
CA ASN A 346 -0.90 -13.73 22.29
C ASN A 346 -0.32 -12.51 21.54
N ARG A 347 0.33 -12.73 20.39
CA ARG A 347 0.85 -11.67 19.50
C ARG A 347 0.08 -11.64 18.19
N ASP A 348 0.16 -10.52 17.48
CA ASP A 348 -0.55 -10.37 16.22
C ASP A 348 -0.03 -11.29 15.13
N TRP A 349 -0.95 -11.83 14.34
CA TRP A 349 -0.67 -12.68 13.19
C TRP A 349 -1.57 -12.33 12.02
N VAL A 350 -1.04 -12.53 10.81
CA VAL A 350 -1.82 -12.50 9.57
C VAL A 350 -1.94 -13.93 9.07
N VAL A 351 -3.12 -14.36 8.69
CA VAL A 351 -3.41 -15.70 8.17
C VAL A 351 -3.80 -15.54 6.72
N LEU A 352 -3.17 -16.33 5.85
CA LEU A 352 -3.50 -16.42 4.43
C LEU A 352 -4.17 -17.77 4.19
N LEU A 353 -5.37 -17.76 3.62
CA LEU A 353 -6.02 -18.93 3.08
C LEU A 353 -6.14 -18.81 1.56
N VAL A 354 -5.75 -19.85 0.83
CA VAL A 354 -5.81 -19.89 -0.64
C VAL A 354 -6.47 -21.19 -1.08
N ASN A 355 -7.42 -21.10 -2.01
CA ASN A 355 -8.08 -22.26 -2.61
C ASN A 355 -7.06 -23.08 -3.43
N PHE A 356 -6.96 -24.38 -3.16
CA PHE A 356 -6.06 -25.30 -3.90
C PHE A 356 -6.33 -25.35 -5.41
N ASN A 357 -7.56 -25.05 -5.84
CA ASN A 357 -8.00 -25.14 -7.22
C ASN A 357 -7.81 -23.83 -8.00
N ILE A 358 -7.45 -22.73 -7.33
CA ILE A 358 -7.34 -21.41 -7.96
C ILE A 358 -5.88 -21.02 -8.15
N THR A 359 -5.58 -20.68 -9.40
CA THR A 359 -4.30 -20.07 -9.77
C THR A 359 -4.37 -18.58 -9.44
N LEU A 360 -3.53 -18.08 -8.54
CA LEU A 360 -3.31 -16.64 -8.42
C LEU A 360 -2.71 -16.16 -9.76
N THR A 361 -3.52 -15.44 -10.53
CA THR A 361 -3.13 -14.98 -11.86
C THR A 361 -2.29 -13.73 -11.70
N ILE A 362 -0.97 -13.86 -11.87
CA ILE A 362 -0.06 -12.72 -11.83
C ILE A 362 -0.20 -11.94 -13.15
N ASP A 363 -0.68 -10.70 -13.08
CA ASP A 363 -0.62 -9.77 -14.20
C ASP A 363 0.86 -9.52 -14.56
N PRO A 364 1.32 -9.90 -15.76
CA PRO A 364 2.71 -9.70 -16.18
C PRO A 364 3.12 -8.23 -16.29
N ASN A 365 2.18 -7.28 -16.15
CA ASN A 365 2.44 -5.85 -16.25
C ASN A 365 2.69 -5.16 -14.90
N VAL A 366 2.57 -5.87 -13.77
CA VAL A 366 2.94 -5.32 -12.45
C VAL A 366 4.47 -5.37 -12.31
N PRO A 367 5.18 -4.23 -12.25
CA PRO A 367 6.62 -4.23 -12.06
C PRO A 367 6.96 -4.74 -10.66
N ALA A 368 7.96 -5.61 -10.58
CA ALA A 368 8.47 -6.07 -9.31
C ALA A 368 9.10 -4.93 -8.52
N ILE A 369 8.55 -4.64 -7.34
CA ILE A 369 9.17 -3.69 -6.41
C ILE A 369 10.58 -4.22 -6.10
N PRO A 370 11.64 -3.40 -6.23
CA PRO A 370 12.96 -3.80 -5.78
C PRO A 370 12.91 -4.00 -4.26
N VAL A 371 13.00 -5.25 -3.79
CA VAL A 371 13.37 -5.51 -2.41
C VAL A 371 14.77 -4.92 -2.21
N PRO A 372 15.02 -4.08 -1.19
CA PRO A 372 16.34 -3.51 -0.95
C PRO A 372 17.43 -4.60 -0.93
N GLY A 373 18.32 -4.56 -1.92
CA GLY A 373 19.42 -5.53 -2.06
C GLY A 373 19.15 -6.77 -2.92
N ILE A 374 17.92 -7.01 -3.38
CA ILE A 374 17.58 -8.06 -4.36
C ILE A 374 16.97 -7.40 -5.58
N SER A 375 17.79 -7.18 -6.60
CA SER A 375 17.26 -6.73 -7.89
C SER A 375 16.62 -7.93 -8.59
N PRO A 376 15.32 -7.88 -8.93
CA PRO A 376 14.66 -8.95 -9.67
C PRO A 376 15.49 -9.31 -10.90
N ASN A 377 16.04 -8.33 -11.63
CA ASN A 377 16.84 -8.48 -12.86
C ASN A 377 18.09 -9.36 -12.75
N LYS A 378 18.52 -9.72 -11.53
CA LYS A 378 19.65 -10.62 -11.32
C LYS A 378 19.33 -12.08 -11.64
N PHE A 379 18.07 -12.52 -11.51
CA PHE A 379 17.66 -13.87 -11.89
C PHE A 379 17.34 -13.90 -13.39
N LYS A 380 18.27 -14.44 -14.18
CA LYS A 380 18.15 -14.51 -15.63
C LYS A 380 17.70 -15.89 -16.05
N VAL A 381 16.79 -15.94 -17.01
CA VAL A 381 16.24 -17.16 -17.59
C VAL A 381 16.43 -17.07 -19.10
N TYR A 382 17.23 -17.98 -19.64
CA TYR A 382 17.54 -18.03 -21.06
C TYR A 382 16.88 -19.29 -21.67
N PRO A 383 15.77 -19.13 -22.41
CA PRO A 383 15.18 -20.26 -23.11
C PRO A 383 16.07 -20.68 -24.29
N ASN A 384 16.28 -21.99 -24.45
CA ASN A 384 16.75 -22.55 -25.71
C ASN A 384 15.57 -23.25 -26.42
N PRO A 385 14.87 -22.53 -27.32
CA PRO A 385 13.69 -23.08 -28.00
C PRO A 385 14.04 -24.19 -29.01
N ALA A 386 15.30 -24.38 -29.39
CA ALA A 386 15.72 -25.42 -30.32
C ALA A 386 15.94 -26.79 -29.65
N GLU A 387 16.14 -26.82 -28.32
CA GLU A 387 16.60 -28.03 -27.63
C GLU A 387 15.77 -28.41 -26.38
N ASN A 388 14.58 -27.82 -26.18
CA ASN A 388 13.70 -28.10 -25.03
C ASN A 388 14.42 -28.01 -23.66
N TRP A 389 15.18 -26.94 -23.42
CA TRP A 389 15.75 -26.66 -22.11
C TRP A 389 15.88 -25.16 -21.82
N LEU A 390 16.09 -24.81 -20.55
CA LEU A 390 16.30 -23.44 -20.05
C LEU A 390 17.61 -23.34 -19.28
N LYS A 391 18.36 -22.25 -19.47
CA LYS A 391 19.44 -21.87 -18.57
C LYS A 391 18.91 -20.88 -17.53
N LEU A 392 19.18 -21.14 -16.27
CA LEU A 392 18.96 -20.21 -15.18
C LEU A 392 20.31 -19.68 -14.70
N GLU A 393 20.42 -18.38 -14.47
CA GLU A 393 21.60 -17.75 -13.90
C GLU A 393 21.20 -16.79 -12.78
N TYR A 394 21.96 -16.81 -11.69
CA TYR A 394 21.89 -15.84 -10.61
C TYR A 394 23.30 -15.50 -10.13
N PRO A 395 23.68 -14.24 -9.93
CA PRO A 395 25.03 -13.89 -9.48
C PRO A 395 25.32 -14.42 -8.08
N VAL A 396 26.56 -14.87 -7.85
CA VAL A 396 27.07 -15.16 -6.50
C VAL A 396 27.32 -13.82 -5.81
N GLU A 397 26.60 -13.56 -4.73
CA GLU A 397 26.63 -12.27 -4.04
C GLU A 397 27.63 -12.25 -2.87
N SER A 398 27.98 -13.42 -2.32
CA SER A 398 29.04 -13.56 -1.32
C SER A 398 29.74 -14.93 -1.37
N PRO A 399 30.98 -15.06 -0.86
CA PRO A 399 31.69 -16.33 -0.83
C PRO A 399 31.01 -17.41 0.04
N THR A 400 30.24 -17.00 1.05
CA THR A 400 29.57 -17.86 2.04
C THR A 400 28.10 -18.11 1.72
N GLN A 401 27.57 -17.52 0.64
CA GLN A 401 26.18 -17.69 0.22
C GLN A 401 25.87 -19.17 -0.03
N GLN A 402 24.76 -19.66 0.53
CA GLN A 402 24.24 -20.99 0.21
C GLN A 402 23.64 -21.00 -1.21
N ALA A 403 23.62 -22.18 -1.84
CA ALA A 403 23.04 -22.32 -3.17
C ALA A 403 21.55 -21.93 -3.12
N PRO A 404 21.08 -20.98 -3.95
CA PRO A 404 19.67 -20.68 -4.05
C PRO A 404 18.92 -21.92 -4.56
N ARG A 405 17.71 -22.13 -4.05
CA ARG A 405 16.81 -23.16 -4.57
C ARG A 405 15.93 -22.57 -5.65
N VAL A 406 15.62 -23.35 -6.67
CA VAL A 406 14.61 -22.99 -7.67
C VAL A 406 13.51 -24.02 -7.62
N SER A 407 12.31 -23.51 -7.33
CA SER A 407 11.06 -24.24 -7.39
C SER A 407 10.36 -23.92 -8.70
N PHE A 408 9.83 -24.95 -9.35
CA PHE A 408 9.17 -24.84 -10.64
C PHE A 408 7.70 -25.22 -10.52
N TYR A 409 6.82 -24.39 -11.08
CA TYR A 409 5.38 -24.58 -10.99
C TYR A 409 4.72 -24.47 -12.36
N ASP A 410 3.63 -25.21 -12.56
CA ASP A 410 2.81 -25.06 -13.75
C ASP A 410 1.90 -23.82 -13.69
N ALA A 411 1.06 -23.67 -14.71
CA ALA A 411 0.07 -22.62 -14.79
C ALA A 411 -0.96 -22.66 -13.65
N GLN A 412 -1.00 -23.72 -12.85
CA GLN A 412 -1.88 -23.91 -11.69
C GLN A 412 -1.13 -23.83 -10.35
N ILE A 413 0.12 -23.36 -10.35
CA ILE A 413 0.99 -23.29 -9.16
C ILE A 413 1.22 -24.67 -8.51
N ARG A 414 1.03 -25.77 -9.25
CA ARG A 414 1.42 -27.10 -8.76
C ARG A 414 2.91 -27.25 -8.90
N LEU A 415 3.57 -27.67 -7.82
CA LEU A 415 5.01 -27.90 -7.82
C LEU A 415 5.35 -29.04 -8.78
N LEU A 416 6.09 -28.71 -9.83
CA LEU A 416 6.58 -29.64 -10.83
C LEU A 416 8.02 -30.13 -10.54
N GLY A 417 8.77 -29.39 -9.72
CA GLY A 417 10.10 -29.82 -9.28
C GLY A 417 10.88 -28.76 -8.50
N GLN A 418 11.89 -29.21 -7.77
CA GLN A 418 12.82 -28.34 -7.03
C GLN A 418 14.26 -28.72 -7.35
N PHE A 419 15.10 -27.70 -7.50
CA PHE A 419 16.48 -27.86 -7.96
C PHE A 419 17.39 -26.86 -7.23
N GLU A 420 18.63 -27.24 -6.99
CA GLU A 420 19.65 -26.32 -6.48
C GLU A 420 20.51 -25.83 -7.64
N LEU A 421 20.85 -24.54 -7.64
CA LEU A 421 21.79 -24.02 -8.64
C LEU A 421 23.22 -24.45 -8.30
N GLN A 422 24.01 -24.72 -9.33
CA GLN A 422 25.42 -25.07 -9.21
C GLN A 422 26.30 -23.85 -9.42
N LYS A 423 27.37 -23.74 -8.63
CA LYS A 423 28.30 -22.60 -8.70
C LYS A 423 29.26 -22.78 -9.88
N ASN A 424 29.30 -21.81 -10.79
CA ASN A 424 30.20 -21.76 -11.94
C ASN A 424 30.64 -20.32 -12.23
N ALA A 425 31.95 -20.06 -12.24
CA ALA A 425 32.55 -18.78 -12.65
C ALA A 425 31.88 -17.50 -12.10
N GLY A 426 31.53 -17.48 -10.81
CA GLY A 426 30.89 -16.31 -10.15
C GLY A 426 29.37 -16.23 -10.32
N LEU A 427 28.76 -17.23 -10.95
CA LEU A 427 27.32 -17.40 -11.08
C LEU A 427 26.87 -18.69 -10.37
N TRP A 428 25.64 -18.67 -9.91
CA TRP A 428 24.81 -19.84 -9.68
C TRP A 428 24.09 -20.14 -11.00
N GLU A 429 24.18 -21.37 -11.48
CA GLU A 429 23.64 -21.81 -12.77
C GLU A 429 22.82 -23.09 -12.62
N LEU A 430 21.72 -23.20 -13.38
CA LEU A 430 20.99 -24.46 -13.55
C LEU A 430 20.60 -24.63 -15.01
N ARG A 431 20.83 -25.82 -15.56
CA ARG A 431 20.28 -26.22 -16.86
C ARG A 431 19.12 -27.16 -16.63
N LEU A 432 17.95 -26.80 -17.12
CA LEU A 432 16.73 -27.54 -16.85
C LEU A 432 16.04 -27.97 -18.14
N SER A 433 15.77 -29.27 -18.28
CA SER A 433 15.00 -29.80 -19.41
C SER A 433 13.54 -29.39 -19.29
N THR A 434 12.99 -28.86 -20.38
CA THR A 434 11.56 -28.54 -20.51
C THR A 434 10.80 -29.58 -21.30
N GLN A 435 11.43 -30.68 -21.74
CA GLN A 435 10.82 -31.65 -22.65
C GLN A 435 9.46 -32.18 -22.17
N HIS A 436 9.33 -32.42 -20.87
CA HIS A 436 8.12 -32.98 -20.24
C HIS A 436 7.11 -31.92 -19.76
N TRP A 437 7.39 -30.63 -19.96
CA TRP A 437 6.47 -29.59 -19.53
C TRP A 437 5.19 -29.65 -20.38
N THR A 438 4.07 -29.13 -19.90
CA THR A 438 2.92 -28.95 -20.80
C THR A 438 3.15 -27.70 -21.66
N SER A 439 2.43 -27.55 -22.77
CA SER A 439 2.33 -26.22 -23.40
C SER A 439 1.53 -25.32 -22.47
N GLY A 440 2.00 -24.09 -22.26
CA GLY A 440 1.35 -23.12 -21.38
C GLY A 440 2.30 -22.33 -20.48
N LEU A 441 1.69 -21.63 -19.54
CA LEU A 441 2.36 -20.81 -18.55
C LEU A 441 3.04 -21.66 -17.49
N HIS A 442 4.24 -21.27 -17.07
CA HIS A 442 4.94 -21.84 -15.94
C HIS A 442 5.67 -20.77 -15.14
N TRP A 443 5.98 -21.08 -13.89
CA TRP A 443 6.64 -20.18 -12.94
C TRP A 443 7.93 -20.80 -12.42
N LEU A 444 9.01 -20.02 -12.42
CA LEU A 444 10.24 -20.33 -11.70
C LEU A 444 10.36 -19.40 -10.51
N VAL A 445 10.52 -19.97 -9.33
CA VAL A 445 10.70 -19.22 -8.08
C VAL A 445 12.09 -19.54 -7.55
N LEU A 446 12.98 -18.56 -7.58
CA LEU A 446 14.29 -18.64 -6.93
C LEU A 446 14.14 -18.24 -5.45
N GLU A 447 14.34 -19.19 -4.57
CA GLU A 447 14.37 -19.04 -3.12
C GLU A 447 15.80 -18.68 -2.69
N HIS A 448 15.94 -17.48 -2.15
CA HIS A 448 17.16 -16.89 -1.65
C HIS A 448 17.06 -16.67 -0.14
N GLU A 449 18.18 -16.67 0.57
CA GLU A 449 18.26 -16.39 2.03
C GLU A 449 17.59 -15.06 2.45
N ARG A 450 17.43 -14.13 1.51
CA ARG A 450 16.85 -12.80 1.70
C ARG A 450 15.47 -12.62 1.07
N GLY A 451 14.88 -13.65 0.44
CA GLY A 451 13.56 -13.55 -0.20
C GLY A 451 13.36 -14.47 -1.41
N ARG A 452 12.30 -14.25 -2.19
CA ARG A 452 12.00 -15.04 -3.39
C ARG A 452 11.99 -14.15 -4.64
N ILE A 453 12.54 -14.66 -5.75
CA ILE A 453 12.51 -14.00 -7.07
C ILE A 453 11.75 -14.88 -8.05
N THR A 454 10.66 -14.39 -8.62
CA THR A 454 9.82 -15.16 -9.54
C THR A 454 10.06 -14.78 -11.00
N ARG A 455 9.94 -15.76 -11.90
CA ARG A 455 10.03 -15.62 -13.35
C ARG A 455 8.93 -16.38 -14.07
N LYS A 456 8.31 -15.69 -15.01
CA LYS A 456 7.30 -16.22 -15.91
C LYS A 456 7.95 -16.89 -17.11
N ILE A 457 7.50 -18.09 -17.47
CA ILE A 457 7.86 -18.76 -18.73
C ILE A 457 6.59 -19.15 -19.47
N ILE A 458 6.57 -18.90 -20.78
CA ILE A 458 5.51 -19.39 -21.67
C ILE A 458 6.13 -20.42 -22.60
N ARG A 459 5.71 -21.68 -22.49
CA ARG A 459 6.06 -22.75 -23.43
C ARG A 459 4.95 -22.83 -24.48
N LYS A 460 5.32 -22.61 -25.75
CA LYS A 460 4.40 -22.78 -26.89
C LYS A 460 4.20 -24.26 -27.18
#